data_AF-A0A0F7SPQ7-F1
#
_entry.id   AF-A0A0F7SPQ7-F1
#
_cell.length_a   1.000
_cell.length_b   1.000
_cell.length_c   1.000
_cell.angle_alpha   90.00
_cell.angle_beta   90.00
_cell.angle_gamma   90.00
#
_symmetry.space_group_name_H-M   'P 1'
#
loop_
_entity.id
_entity.type
_entity.pdbx_description
1 polymer ?
#
loop_
_entity_poly.entity_id
_entity_poly.type
_entity_poly.pdbx_seq_one_letter_code
_entity_poly.pdbx_strand_id
1 'polypeptide(L)'
;MLVVEGKMKLKIVRLSGSTSLRPTSSSSAYLHHSSCIPSFFVQYSFPSRMTGGSGSASGIRVCSIWVYPIKSCRGISMESSTYTLEGLSYDRQWMIVDFKTMKACTARNFPAMVLITCRIEQDRLVVDVPFESGHETFDLPLEPTEDDLWDWET
;
A
#
# COMPACT_ATOMS: atom_id res chain seq x y z
N MET A 1 -9.03 -11.32 -10.90
CA MET A 1 -7.98 -11.39 -11.94
C MET A 1 -8.30 -10.35 -13.00
N LEU A 2 -7.41 -9.39 -13.25
CA LEU A 2 -7.61 -8.34 -14.26
C LEU A 2 -7.03 -8.81 -15.60
N VAL A 3 -7.70 -8.56 -16.71
CA VAL A 3 -7.20 -8.92 -18.05
C VAL A 3 -6.88 -7.65 -18.82
N VAL A 4 -5.61 -7.27 -18.88
CA VAL A 4 -5.14 -6.11 -19.66
C VAL A 4 -4.81 -6.55 -21.09
N GLU A 5 -5.44 -5.88 -22.07
CA GLU A 5 -5.22 -6.08 -23.52
C GLU A 5 -5.38 -7.54 -24.00
N GLY A 6 -6.26 -8.31 -23.37
CA GLY A 6 -6.54 -9.70 -23.74
C GLY A 6 -5.37 -10.69 -23.55
N LYS A 7 -4.21 -10.25 -23.04
CA LYS A 7 -2.99 -11.06 -22.93
C LYS A 7 -2.42 -11.13 -21.52
N MET A 8 -2.59 -10.10 -20.71
CA MET A 8 -2.00 -10.05 -19.36
C MET A 8 -3.04 -10.29 -18.29
N LYS A 9 -2.90 -11.40 -17.57
CA LYS A 9 -3.63 -11.66 -16.34
C LYS A 9 -2.86 -11.01 -15.20
N LEU A 10 -3.42 -9.98 -14.57
CA LEU A 10 -2.83 -9.28 -13.44
C LEU A 10 -3.60 -9.60 -12.15
N LYS A 11 -2.89 -9.60 -11.03
CA LYS A 11 -3.43 -9.85 -9.69
C LYS A 11 -3.03 -8.71 -8.78
N ILE A 12 -3.97 -8.17 -8.02
CA ILE A 12 -3.67 -7.20 -6.96
C ILE A 12 -3.46 -7.99 -5.68
N VAL A 13 -2.36 -7.71 -4.99
CA VAL A 13 -1.97 -8.36 -3.74
C VAL A 13 -1.81 -7.31 -2.65
N ARG A 14 -2.30 -7.62 -1.45
CA ARG A 14 -2.02 -6.82 -0.25
C ARG A 14 -0.61 -7.11 0.19
N LEU A 15 0.19 -6.07 0.39
CA LEU A 15 1.49 -6.17 1.06
C LEU A 15 1.20 -6.24 2.55
N SER A 16 1.31 -7.43 3.17
CA SER A 16 1.04 -7.61 4.60
C SER A 16 1.80 -6.56 5.42
N GLY A 17 1.05 -5.66 6.06
CA GLY A 17 1.58 -4.87 7.16
C GLY A 17 1.80 -5.83 8.33
N SER A 18 2.86 -5.63 9.10
CA SER A 18 3.07 -6.43 10.30
C SER A 18 1.99 -6.06 11.32
N THR A 19 0.84 -6.74 11.29
CA THR A 19 -0.14 -6.69 12.38
C THR A 19 0.49 -7.38 13.59
N SER A 20 1.23 -6.60 14.37
CA SER A 20 1.70 -6.95 15.69
C SER A 20 0.49 -7.10 16.63
N LEU A 21 -0.02 -8.32 16.75
CA LEU A 21 -0.70 -8.78 17.94
C LEU A 21 0.04 -10.03 18.44
N ARG A 22 0.68 -9.93 19.61
CA ARG A 22 1.22 -11.06 20.40
C ARG A 22 0.49 -11.06 21.75
N PRO A 23 0.56 -12.13 22.57
CA PRO A 23 0.64 -13.57 22.26
C PRO A 23 -0.39 -14.39 23.08
N THR A 24 -0.86 -15.54 22.58
CA THR A 24 -1.21 -16.67 23.46
C THR A 24 -0.77 -17.99 22.82
N SER A 25 -0.60 -18.99 23.66
CA SER A 25 0.35 -20.10 23.60
C SER A 25 0.06 -21.24 22.60
N SER A 26 1.17 -21.82 22.15
CA SER A 26 1.40 -23.23 21.76
C SER A 26 1.34 -23.63 20.28
N SER A 27 2.52 -24.08 19.82
CA SER A 27 2.79 -25.07 18.77
C SER A 27 3.05 -24.59 17.33
N SER A 28 4.33 -24.24 17.11
CA SER A 28 5.26 -24.85 16.14
C SER A 28 4.81 -25.03 14.67
N ALA A 29 5.32 -24.16 13.79
CA ALA A 29 6.06 -24.57 12.60
C ALA A 29 6.86 -23.39 12.04
N TYR A 30 8.19 -23.50 12.08
CA TYR A 30 9.10 -22.61 11.37
C TYR A 30 9.08 -22.94 9.88
N LEU A 31 8.97 -21.93 9.01
CA LEU A 31 9.52 -21.99 7.67
C LEU A 31 10.49 -20.84 7.45
N HIS A 32 11.71 -21.25 7.13
CA HIS A 32 12.90 -20.45 6.93
C HIS A 32 12.84 -19.84 5.52
N HIS A 33 12.78 -18.51 5.42
CA HIS A 33 13.27 -17.82 4.22
C HIS A 33 13.96 -16.52 4.60
N SER A 34 15.29 -16.61 4.58
CA SER A 34 16.23 -15.51 4.63
C SER A 34 16.00 -14.55 3.46
N SER A 35 15.74 -13.28 3.76
CA SER A 35 16.35 -12.19 2.99
C SER A 35 16.39 -10.93 3.85
N CYS A 36 17.60 -10.38 3.94
CA CYS A 36 18.04 -9.36 4.85
C CYS A 36 17.30 -8.03 4.63
N ILE A 37 16.58 -7.56 5.64
CA ILE A 37 16.36 -6.13 5.83
C ILE A 37 17.21 -5.75 7.04
N PRO A 38 18.23 -4.88 6.91
CA PRO A 38 18.98 -4.44 8.07
C PRO A 38 18.02 -3.68 8.97
N SER A 39 17.75 -4.25 10.15
CA SER A 39 17.03 -3.59 11.24
C SER A 39 17.91 -2.45 11.74
N PHE A 40 17.82 -1.28 11.10
CA PHE A 40 18.32 -0.05 11.66
C PHE A 40 17.34 0.37 12.76
N PHE A 41 17.67 0.02 14.00
CA PHE A 41 17.06 0.62 15.18
C PHE A 41 17.54 2.08 15.23
N VAL A 42 16.75 3.01 14.70
CA VAL A 42 16.99 4.43 14.98
C VAL A 42 16.39 4.72 16.35
N GLN A 43 17.23 4.67 17.36
CA GLN A 43 16.89 5.10 18.71
C GLN A 43 16.80 6.63 18.71
N TYR A 44 15.60 7.18 18.46
CA TYR A 44 15.36 8.61 18.63
C TYR A 44 15.26 8.94 20.12
N SER A 45 16.36 9.42 20.68
CA SER A 45 16.33 10.17 21.94
C SER A 45 15.76 11.55 21.63
N PHE A 46 14.50 11.80 22.01
CA PHE A 46 13.94 13.16 22.00
C PHE A 46 14.76 14.02 22.98
N PRO A 47 15.47 15.08 22.55
CA PRO A 47 16.04 16.01 23.49
C PRO A 47 14.91 16.72 24.22
N SER A 48 14.91 16.56 25.55
CA SER A 48 13.98 17.17 26.48
C SER A 48 13.87 18.68 26.24
N ARG A 49 12.63 19.12 25.99
CA ARG A 49 12.06 20.42 26.39
C ARG A 49 12.97 21.64 26.18
N MET A 50 12.94 22.21 24.99
CA MET A 50 13.38 23.61 24.79
C MET A 50 12.24 24.56 25.17
N THR A 51 12.23 24.98 26.44
CA THR A 51 11.59 26.24 26.85
C THR A 51 12.52 27.40 26.51
N GLY A 52 12.06 28.35 25.69
CA GLY A 52 12.68 29.66 25.52
C GLY A 52 13.30 29.92 24.15
N GLY A 53 12.52 30.52 23.25
CA GLY A 53 13.02 31.07 21.99
C GLY A 53 11.89 31.64 21.15
N SER A 54 11.75 32.96 21.13
CA SER A 54 10.92 33.72 20.18
C SER A 54 11.56 33.70 18.78
N GLY A 55 11.80 32.50 18.26
CA GLY A 55 12.09 32.32 16.85
C GLY A 55 10.75 32.27 16.13
N SER A 56 10.44 33.28 15.32
CA SER A 56 9.35 33.18 14.36
C SER A 56 9.65 31.96 13.50
N ALA A 57 8.96 30.84 13.75
CA ALA A 57 9.03 29.68 12.89
C ALA A 57 8.68 30.19 11.49
N SER A 58 9.67 30.23 10.60
CA SER A 58 9.42 30.42 9.18
C SER A 58 8.43 29.33 8.81
N GLY A 59 7.18 29.74 8.59
CA GLY A 59 6.02 28.86 8.66
C GLY A 59 6.06 27.84 7.53
N ILE A 60 6.60 26.66 7.78
CA ILE A 60 6.49 25.53 6.89
C ILE A 60 5.04 25.07 6.95
N ARG A 61 4.36 25.07 5.81
CA ARG A 61 3.01 24.54 5.66
C ARG A 61 3.02 23.40 4.66
N VAL A 62 2.30 22.33 5.00
CA VAL A 62 2.04 21.23 4.08
C VAL A 62 1.01 21.72 3.06
N CYS A 63 1.38 21.71 1.77
CA CYS A 63 0.49 22.17 0.70
C CYS A 63 -0.47 21.07 0.22
N SER A 64 -0.06 19.81 0.28
CA SER A 64 -0.90 18.68 -0.12
C SER A 64 -0.37 17.38 0.49
N ILE A 65 -1.27 16.44 0.73
CA ILE A 65 -0.94 15.07 1.11
C ILE A 65 -1.40 14.17 -0.04
N TRP A 66 -0.54 13.22 -0.40
CA TRP A 66 -0.80 12.24 -1.45
C TRP A 66 -0.49 10.86 -0.92
N VAL A 67 -1.41 9.93 -1.17
CA VAL A 67 -1.21 8.50 -0.87
C VAL A 67 -1.34 7.70 -2.16
N TYR A 68 -0.63 6.59 -2.23
CA TYR A 68 -0.59 5.70 -3.40
C TYR A 68 -1.05 4.31 -2.99
N PRO A 69 -2.38 4.05 -2.91
CA PRO A 69 -2.91 2.79 -2.41
C PRO A 69 -2.30 1.57 -3.09
N ILE A 70 -2.19 1.62 -4.41
CA ILE A 70 -1.54 0.60 -5.23
C ILE A 70 -0.21 1.12 -5.74
N LYS A 71 0.86 0.35 -5.50
CA LYS A 71 2.20 0.63 -6.01
C LYS A 71 2.15 0.89 -7.53
N SER A 72 2.83 1.96 -7.95
CA SER A 72 2.99 2.34 -9.36
C SER A 72 1.70 2.79 -10.09
N CYS A 73 0.58 2.92 -9.39
CA CYS A 73 -0.66 3.50 -9.93
C CYS A 73 -0.78 5.00 -9.58
N ARG A 74 -1.85 5.65 -10.04
CA ARG A 74 -2.13 7.07 -9.74
C ARG A 74 -2.35 7.26 -8.24
N GLY A 75 -1.67 8.26 -7.66
CA GLY A 75 -1.91 8.68 -6.28
C GLY A 75 -3.23 9.42 -6.13
N ILE A 76 -3.78 9.39 -4.92
CA ILE A 76 -4.96 10.16 -4.52
C ILE A 76 -4.53 11.26 -3.56
N SER A 77 -5.13 12.43 -3.69
CA SER A 77 -4.92 13.53 -2.76
C SER A 77 -5.82 13.37 -1.55
N MET A 78 -5.27 13.66 -0.36
CA MET A 78 -5.97 13.58 0.91
C MET A 78 -5.91 14.93 1.62
N GLU A 79 -6.99 15.33 2.28
CA GLU A 79 -7.00 16.52 3.15
C GLU A 79 -6.25 16.27 4.45
N SER A 80 -6.33 15.04 4.96
CA SER A 80 -5.62 14.57 6.14
C SER A 80 -5.35 13.08 6.04
N SER A 81 -4.36 12.58 6.78
CA SER A 81 -4.06 11.16 6.86
C SER A 81 -3.45 10.85 8.22
N THR A 82 -3.82 9.70 8.78
CA THR A 82 -3.15 9.14 9.97
C THR A 82 -1.73 8.74 9.58
N TYR A 83 -0.78 9.01 10.47
CA TYR A 83 0.61 8.60 10.34
C TYR A 83 0.88 7.41 11.28
N THR A 84 1.45 6.35 10.73
CA THR A 84 1.77 5.10 11.43
C THR A 84 3.26 4.78 11.28
N LEU A 85 3.74 3.73 11.96
CA LEU A 85 5.12 3.26 11.79
C LEU A 85 5.42 2.79 10.36
N GLU A 86 4.39 2.35 9.62
CA GLU A 86 4.51 1.93 8.22
C GLU A 86 4.44 3.11 7.23
N GLY A 87 4.08 4.30 7.70
CA GLY A 87 3.88 5.50 6.90
C GLY A 87 2.46 6.06 7.00
N LEU A 88 2.05 6.84 6.00
CA LEU A 88 0.68 7.33 5.91
C LEU A 88 -0.29 6.16 5.72
N SER A 89 -1.43 6.21 6.39
CA SER A 89 -2.51 5.24 6.19
C SER A 89 -2.84 5.10 4.70
N TYR A 90 -3.02 3.85 4.27
CA TYR A 90 -3.30 3.47 2.89
C TYR A 90 -2.16 3.67 1.89
N ASP A 91 -1.00 4.21 2.28
CA ASP A 91 0.10 4.37 1.32
C ASP A 91 0.79 3.03 1.03
N ARG A 92 0.87 2.67 -0.26
CA ARG A 92 1.59 1.50 -0.80
C ARG A 92 1.24 0.18 -0.13
N GLN A 93 0.00 0.03 0.29
CA GLN A 93 -0.50 -1.17 0.94
C GLN A 93 -0.80 -2.31 -0.05
N TRP A 94 -0.88 -2.00 -1.34
CA TRP A 94 -1.20 -2.94 -2.40
C TRP A 94 -0.18 -2.91 -3.54
N MET A 95 -0.10 -4.00 -4.29
CA MET A 95 0.76 -4.13 -5.47
C MET A 95 0.06 -4.94 -6.55
N ILE A 96 0.28 -4.57 -7.82
CA ILE A 96 -0.11 -5.41 -8.96
C ILE A 96 1.05 -6.36 -9.29
N VAL A 97 0.74 -7.64 -9.45
CA VAL A 97 1.66 -8.68 -9.90
C VAL A 97 1.11 -9.36 -11.14
N ASP A 98 2.02 -9.88 -11.96
CA ASP A 98 1.64 -10.78 -13.05
C ASP A 98 1.11 -12.10 -12.48
N PHE A 99 -0.06 -12.54 -12.94
CA PHE A 99 -0.76 -13.71 -12.37
C PHE A 99 0.03 -15.01 -12.52
N LYS A 100 0.80 -15.18 -13.61
CA LYS A 100 1.52 -16.43 -13.87
C LYS A 100 2.87 -16.48 -13.15
N THR A 101 3.60 -15.38 -13.19
CA THR A 101 4.98 -15.30 -12.71
C THR A 101 5.07 -14.76 -11.29
N MET A 102 3.99 -14.19 -10.75
CA MET A 102 3.91 -13.48 -9.47
C MET A 102 4.93 -12.34 -9.34
N LYS A 103 5.48 -11.86 -10.47
CA LYS A 103 6.43 -10.75 -10.49
C LYS A 103 5.71 -9.43 -10.34
N ALA A 104 6.29 -8.53 -9.56
CA ALA A 104 5.80 -7.18 -9.37
C ALA A 104 5.73 -6.42 -10.70
N CYS A 105 4.55 -5.93 -11.04
CA CYS A 105 4.37 -4.96 -12.11
C CYS A 105 4.79 -3.58 -11.61
N THR A 106 5.56 -2.84 -12.40
CA THR A 106 5.98 -1.48 -12.07
C THR A 106 5.76 -0.56 -13.26
N ALA A 107 5.58 0.73 -12.99
CA ALA A 107 5.41 1.74 -14.04
C ALA A 107 6.62 1.83 -15.01
N ARG A 108 7.79 1.31 -14.63
CA ARG A 108 8.97 1.22 -15.53
C ARG A 108 8.79 0.15 -16.60
N ASN A 109 8.12 -0.94 -16.26
CA ASN A 109 7.84 -2.05 -17.17
C ASN A 109 6.50 -1.86 -17.89
N PHE A 110 5.52 -1.26 -17.21
CA PHE A 110 4.16 -1.04 -17.69
C PHE A 110 3.73 0.41 -17.41
N PRO A 111 4.13 1.38 -18.26
CA PRO A 111 3.81 2.79 -18.05
C PRO A 111 2.31 3.07 -17.95
N ALA A 112 1.48 2.28 -18.64
CA ALA A 112 0.01 2.38 -18.58
C ALA A 112 -0.58 2.23 -17.16
N MET A 113 0.15 1.63 -16.21
CA MET A 113 -0.29 1.53 -14.81
C MET A 113 -0.60 2.89 -14.18
N VAL A 114 0.04 3.97 -14.63
CA VAL A 114 -0.22 5.32 -14.09
C VAL A 114 -1.61 5.86 -14.47
N LEU A 115 -2.27 5.24 -15.45
CA LEU A 115 -3.63 5.59 -15.85
C LEU A 115 -4.68 4.99 -14.90
N ILE A 116 -4.33 3.89 -14.20
CA ILE A 116 -5.18 3.26 -13.19
C ILE A 116 -5.41 4.25 -12.06
N THR A 117 -6.68 4.54 -11.78
CA THR A 117 -7.07 5.42 -10.67
C THR A 117 -7.56 4.62 -9.48
N CYS A 118 -7.38 5.20 -8.31
CA CYS A 118 -7.85 4.67 -7.05
C CYS A 118 -8.74 5.71 -6.38
N ARG A 119 -9.67 5.27 -5.55
CA ARG A 119 -10.39 6.11 -4.58
C ARG A 119 -10.75 5.27 -3.37
N ILE A 120 -10.90 5.90 -2.23
CA ILE A 120 -11.26 5.24 -0.98
C ILE A 120 -12.71 5.62 -0.65
N GLU A 121 -13.58 4.62 -0.60
CA GLU A 121 -15.02 4.78 -0.37
C GLU A 121 -15.48 3.69 0.60
N GLN A 122 -16.13 4.07 1.71
CA GLN A 122 -16.79 3.12 2.64
C GLN A 122 -15.90 1.94 3.06
N ASP A 123 -14.66 2.22 3.48
CA ASP A 123 -13.65 1.23 3.88
C ASP A 123 -13.20 0.27 2.77
N ARG A 124 -13.42 0.67 1.51
CA ARG A 124 -12.99 -0.07 0.32
C ARG A 124 -12.12 0.79 -0.57
N LEU A 125 -11.12 0.14 -1.15
CA LEU A 125 -10.30 0.67 -2.21
C LEU A 125 -10.98 0.38 -3.53
N VAL A 126 -11.55 1.41 -4.16
CA VAL A 126 -12.15 1.30 -5.49
C VAL A 126 -11.08 1.64 -6.52
N VAL A 127 -10.90 0.75 -7.48
CA VAL A 127 -9.86 0.79 -8.51
C VAL A 127 -10.54 0.84 -9.86
N ASP A 128 -10.14 1.80 -10.67
CA ASP A 128 -10.66 2.00 -12.02
C ASP A 128 -9.51 1.83 -13.02
N VAL A 129 -9.67 0.85 -13.91
CA VAL A 129 -8.67 0.47 -14.90
C VAL A 129 -9.20 0.84 -16.28
N PRO A 130 -8.52 1.73 -17.02
CA PRO A 130 -8.91 2.07 -18.38
C PRO A 130 -8.46 1.00 -19.39
N PHE A 131 -9.32 0.72 -20.37
CA PHE A 131 -9.11 -0.18 -21.51
C PHE A 131 -9.48 0.52 -22.81
N GLU A 132 -9.18 -0.10 -23.96
CA GLU A 132 -9.59 0.44 -25.27
C GLU A 132 -11.12 0.53 -25.42
N SER A 133 -11.87 -0.39 -24.79
CA SER A 133 -13.33 -0.45 -24.87
C SER A 133 -14.07 0.35 -23.79
N GLY A 134 -13.36 0.99 -22.86
CA GLY A 134 -13.98 1.68 -21.72
C GLY A 134 -13.16 1.53 -20.44
N HIS A 135 -13.85 1.37 -19.32
CA HIS A 135 -13.24 1.28 -18.00
C HIS A 135 -13.84 0.07 -17.25
N GLU A 136 -13.00 -0.67 -16.52
CA GLU A 136 -13.46 -1.68 -15.57
C GLU A 136 -13.17 -1.16 -14.16
N THR A 137 -14.21 -1.13 -13.34
CA THR A 137 -14.11 -0.74 -11.94
C THR A 137 -14.33 -1.96 -11.06
N PHE A 138 -13.51 -2.09 -10.02
CA PHE A 138 -13.69 -3.10 -8.97
C PHE A 138 -13.26 -2.51 -7.63
N ASP A 139 -13.70 -3.13 -6.56
CA ASP A 139 -13.42 -2.70 -5.21
C ASP A 139 -12.77 -3.82 -4.39
N LEU A 140 -11.89 -3.41 -3.47
CA LEU A 140 -11.15 -4.28 -2.56
C LEU A 140 -11.40 -3.80 -1.14
N PRO A 141 -11.64 -4.68 -0.16
CA PRO A 141 -11.67 -4.26 1.24
C PRO A 141 -10.30 -3.67 1.63
N LEU A 142 -10.23 -2.50 2.27
CA LEU A 142 -8.96 -1.89 2.68
C LEU A 142 -8.16 -2.79 3.64
N GLU A 143 -8.90 -3.51 4.49
CA GLU A 143 -8.43 -4.52 5.42
C GLU A 143 -9.03 -5.87 5.04
N PRO A 144 -8.44 -6.59 4.06
CA PRO A 144 -8.92 -7.91 3.67
C PRO A 144 -8.76 -8.89 4.83
N THR A 145 -9.78 -9.70 5.08
CA THR A 145 -9.75 -10.85 5.99
C THR A 145 -9.03 -12.04 5.34
N GLU A 146 -8.66 -13.07 6.11
CA GLU A 146 -8.04 -14.28 5.54
C GLU A 146 -8.94 -14.93 4.48
N ASP A 147 -10.26 -14.87 4.66
CA ASP A 147 -11.24 -15.38 3.70
C ASP A 147 -11.21 -14.58 2.38
N ASP A 148 -11.08 -13.24 2.46
CA ASP A 148 -10.93 -12.38 1.27
C ASP A 148 -9.62 -12.66 0.51
N LEU A 149 -8.62 -13.23 1.19
CA LEU A 149 -7.31 -13.54 0.61
C LEU A 149 -7.26 -14.92 -0.07
N TRP A 150 -8.21 -15.81 0.23
CA TRP A 150 -8.18 -17.21 -0.20
C TRP A 150 -8.91 -17.47 -1.53
N ASP A 151 -9.85 -16.60 -1.91
CA ASP A 151 -10.79 -16.83 -3.02
C ASP A 151 -10.20 -16.82 -4.45
N TRP A 152 -8.88 -16.79 -4.62
CA TRP A 152 -8.27 -16.39 -5.90
C TRP A 152 -7.61 -17.51 -6.71
N GLU A 153 -7.89 -18.77 -6.41
CA GLU A 153 -7.30 -19.93 -7.11
C GLU A 153 -8.05 -20.39 -8.37
N THR A 154 -9.11 -19.71 -8.82
CA THR A 154 -9.86 -20.13 -10.03
C THR A 154 -9.70 -19.20 -11.25
#